data_AF-A0A6A9T189-F1
#
_entry.id   AF-A0A6A9T189-F1
#
_cell.length_a   1.000
_cell.length_b   1.000
_cell.length_c   1.000
_cell.angle_alpha   90.00
_cell.angle_beta   90.00
_cell.angle_gamma   90.00
#
_symmetry.space_group_name_H-M   'P 1'
#
loop_
_entity.id
_entity.type
_entity.pdbx_description
1 polymer ?
#
loop_
_entity_poly.entity_id
_entity_poly.type
_entity_poly.pdbx_seq_one_letter_code
_entity_poly.pdbx_strand_id
1 'polypeptide(L)'
;MADGDVVIDSEHSFPDGSRVRIFAVESSTYPGGVNYRFQYYDPTTGNEFLRYDNSQVETHGAGHHHRHEWTGDGEQISGLEFTDLETHLAQFRTELTELR
;
A
#
# COMPACT_ATOMS: atom_id res chain seq x y z
N MET A 1 -7.85 -20.03 7.52
CA MET A 1 -8.27 -18.63 7.67
C MET A 1 -9.41 -18.41 6.67
N ALA A 2 -10.31 -17.49 6.97
CA ALA A 2 -11.46 -17.13 6.15
C ALA A 2 -11.32 -15.69 5.63
N ASP A 3 -12.06 -15.37 4.57
CA ASP A 3 -12.11 -14.01 4.05
C ASP A 3 -12.49 -13.02 5.16
N GLY A 4 -11.71 -11.94 5.27
CA GLY A 4 -11.84 -10.92 6.31
C GLY A 4 -10.93 -11.13 7.53
N ASP A 5 -10.26 -12.26 7.66
CA ASP A 5 -9.27 -12.47 8.73
C ASP A 5 -8.10 -11.48 8.56
N VAL A 6 -7.78 -10.75 9.64
CA VAL A 6 -6.68 -9.77 9.65
C VAL A 6 -5.34 -10.49 9.61
N VAL A 7 -4.55 -10.21 8.58
CA VAL A 7 -3.17 -10.69 8.43
C VAL A 7 -2.21 -9.69 9.05
N ILE A 8 -2.40 -8.39 8.76
CA ILE A 8 -1.57 -7.30 9.27
C ILE A 8 -2.45 -6.11 9.62
N ASP A 9 -2.26 -5.58 10.82
CA ASP A 9 -2.79 -4.30 11.26
C ASP A 9 -1.69 -3.60 12.07
N SER A 10 -1.05 -2.60 11.47
CA SER A 10 0.04 -1.87 12.09
C SER A 10 0.01 -0.41 11.68
N GLU A 11 0.30 0.47 12.63
CA GLU A 11 0.43 1.90 12.41
C GLU A 11 1.68 2.41 13.13
N HIS A 12 2.37 3.36 12.51
CA HIS A 12 3.48 4.06 13.12
C HIS A 12 3.46 5.54 12.74
N SER A 13 3.66 6.42 13.72
CA SER A 13 3.78 7.87 13.51
C SER A 13 5.24 8.29 13.68
N PHE A 14 5.70 9.17 12.80
CA PHE A 14 7.08 9.66 12.79
C PHE A 14 7.21 11.03 13.49
N PRO A 15 8.43 11.44 13.90
CA PRO A 15 8.65 12.72 14.58
C PRO A 15 8.30 13.97 13.75
N ASP A 16 8.32 13.86 12.42
CA ASP A 16 7.92 14.92 11.48
C ASP A 16 6.38 15.07 11.35
N GLY A 17 5.61 14.23 12.07
CA GLY A 17 4.15 14.23 12.06
C GLY A 17 3.53 13.34 10.98
N SER A 18 4.33 12.84 10.03
CA SER A 18 3.87 11.88 9.03
C SER A 18 3.58 10.52 9.67
N ARG A 19 2.83 9.68 8.95
CA ARG A 19 2.35 8.39 9.45
C ARG A 19 2.40 7.33 8.37
N VAL A 20 2.74 6.11 8.79
CA VAL A 20 2.57 4.90 7.99
C VAL A 20 1.50 4.00 8.59
N ARG A 21 0.63 3.46 7.73
CA ARG A 21 -0.39 2.47 8.08
C ARG A 21 -0.25 1.28 7.14
N ILE A 22 -0.11 0.09 7.71
CA ILE A 22 0.02 -1.19 7.00
C ILE A 22 -1.18 -2.03 7.39
N PHE A 23 -2.03 -2.35 6.42
CA PHE A 23 -3.22 -3.16 6.65
C PHE A 23 -3.35 -4.23 5.56
N ALA A 24 -3.69 -5.45 5.97
CA ALA A 24 -3.96 -6.57 5.07
C ALA A 24 -4.94 -7.57 5.70
N VAL A 25 -5.88 -8.08 4.90
CA VAL A 25 -6.83 -9.12 5.27
C VAL A 25 -6.86 -10.22 4.22
N GLU A 26 -7.10 -11.46 4.65
CA GLU A 26 -7.39 -12.57 3.73
C GLU A 26 -8.62 -12.23 2.88
N SER A 27 -8.53 -12.42 1.57
CA SER A 27 -9.67 -12.27 0.67
C SER A 27 -9.48 -13.05 -0.61
N SER A 28 -10.23 -14.14 -0.75
CA SER A 28 -10.23 -15.01 -1.93
C SER A 28 -10.66 -14.31 -3.23
N THR A 29 -11.37 -13.18 -3.11
CA THR A 29 -11.82 -12.36 -4.25
C THR A 29 -10.76 -11.40 -4.80
N TYR A 30 -9.68 -11.17 -4.04
CA TYR A 30 -8.58 -10.31 -4.48
C TYR A 30 -7.43 -11.15 -5.03
N PRO A 31 -6.75 -10.69 -6.09
CA PRO A 31 -5.53 -11.33 -6.58
C PRO A 31 -4.49 -11.47 -5.48
N GLY A 32 -3.84 -12.64 -5.44
CA GLY A 32 -2.92 -13.00 -4.36
C GLY A 32 -3.60 -13.48 -3.06
N GLY A 33 -4.93 -13.56 -3.01
CA GLY A 33 -5.68 -14.04 -1.85
C GLY A 33 -5.74 -13.06 -0.68
N VAL A 34 -5.36 -11.80 -0.90
CA VAL A 34 -5.25 -10.77 0.14
C VAL A 34 -5.76 -9.43 -0.39
N ASN A 35 -6.49 -8.70 0.42
CA ASN A 35 -6.77 -7.27 0.20
C ASN A 35 -5.86 -6.47 1.12
N TYR A 36 -5.03 -5.59 0.56
CA TYR A 36 -4.07 -4.80 1.34
C TYR A 36 -4.09 -3.33 0.99
N ARG A 37 -3.66 -2.53 1.96
CA ARG A 37 -3.32 -1.13 1.79
C ARG A 37 -2.17 -0.75 2.71
N PHE A 38 -1.05 -0.37 2.13
CA PHE A 38 0.11 0.21 2.81
C PHE A 38 0.17 1.67 2.40
N GLN A 39 0.15 2.59 3.36
CA GLN A 39 0.10 4.03 3.06
C GLN A 39 1.06 4.80 3.94
N TYR A 40 1.79 5.73 3.34
CA TYR A 40 2.59 6.75 3.98
C TYR A 40 2.02 8.12 3.65
N TYR A 41 1.63 8.87 4.66
CA TYR A 41 0.82 10.08 4.49
C TYR A 41 1.00 11.07 5.66
N ASP A 42 0.62 12.32 5.44
CA ASP A 42 0.45 13.32 6.49
C ASP A 42 -0.98 13.24 7.04
N PRO A 43 -1.18 12.82 8.30
CA PRO A 43 -2.51 12.69 8.89
C PRO A 43 -3.19 14.03 9.18
N THR A 44 -2.45 15.14 9.21
CA THR A 44 -2.99 16.48 9.48
C THR A 44 -3.57 17.09 8.21
N THR A 45 -2.86 16.99 7.09
CA THR A 45 -3.29 17.55 5.80
C THR A 45 -4.07 16.56 4.95
N GLY A 46 -3.89 15.25 5.18
CA GLY A 46 -4.44 14.19 4.34
C GLY A 46 -3.63 13.92 3.07
N ASN A 47 -2.48 14.59 2.90
CA ASN A 47 -1.61 14.36 1.76
C ASN A 47 -0.99 12.95 1.84
N GLU A 48 -1.19 12.14 0.82
CA GLU A 48 -0.49 10.87 0.66
C GLU A 48 0.86 11.11 -0.03
N PHE A 49 1.85 10.30 0.30
CA PHE A 49 3.19 10.36 -0.30
C PHE A 49 3.48 9.08 -1.10
N LEU A 50 3.16 7.93 -0.51
CA LEU A 50 3.33 6.61 -1.10
C LEU A 50 2.17 5.72 -0.66
N ARG A 51 1.54 5.01 -1.59
CA ARG A 51 0.53 4.00 -1.28
C ARG A 51 0.68 2.76 -2.15
N TYR A 52 0.66 1.59 -1.52
CA TYR A 52 0.56 0.30 -2.19
C TYR A 52 -0.81 -0.27 -1.86
N ASP A 53 -1.63 -0.55 -2.85
CA ASP A 53 -2.90 -1.24 -2.67
C ASP A 53 -3.20 -2.18 -3.83
N ASN A 54 -4.31 -2.91 -3.71
CA ASN A 54 -4.80 -3.75 -4.79
C ASN A 54 -6.32 -3.65 -4.99
N SER A 55 -6.77 -4.13 -6.15
CA SER A 55 -8.17 -4.14 -6.56
C SER A 55 -8.59 -5.47 -7.16
N GLN A 56 -9.87 -5.79 -7.03
CA GLN A 56 -10.47 -7.00 -7.63
C GLN A 56 -10.49 -6.95 -9.16
N VAL A 57 -10.53 -5.76 -9.74
CA VAL A 57 -10.52 -5.52 -11.19
C VAL A 57 -9.26 -4.76 -11.56
N GLU A 58 -8.71 -5.00 -12.73
CA GLU A 58 -7.56 -4.21 -13.18
C GLU A 58 -7.95 -2.73 -13.30
N THR A 59 -7.13 -1.84 -12.74
CA THR A 59 -7.38 -0.40 -12.80
C THR A 59 -6.19 0.37 -13.35
N HIS A 60 -6.45 1.56 -13.89
CA HIS A 60 -5.44 2.53 -14.31
C HIS A 60 -4.38 2.02 -15.31
N GLY A 61 -4.60 0.87 -15.97
CA GLY A 61 -3.59 0.20 -16.79
C GLY A 61 -2.43 -0.41 -16.00
N ALA A 62 -2.51 -0.40 -14.66
CA ALA A 62 -1.50 -0.85 -13.71
C ALA A 62 -1.73 -2.30 -13.24
N GLY A 63 -2.72 -3.00 -13.80
CA GLY A 63 -3.11 -4.33 -13.35
C GLY A 63 -3.90 -4.26 -12.04
N HIS A 64 -3.71 -5.25 -11.17
CA HIS A 64 -4.44 -5.38 -9.91
C HIS A 64 -3.71 -4.82 -8.69
N HIS A 65 -2.38 -4.69 -8.76
CA HIS A 65 -1.52 -4.26 -7.67
C HIS A 65 -0.89 -2.95 -8.06
N HIS A 66 -1.12 -1.92 -7.26
CA HIS A 66 -0.79 -0.56 -7.62
C HIS A 66 0.22 0.04 -6.65
N ARG A 67 1.16 0.78 -7.21
CA ARG A 67 1.98 1.77 -6.54
C ARG A 67 1.45 3.14 -6.90
N HIS A 68 1.10 3.91 -5.89
CA HIS A 68 0.75 5.31 -6.02
C HIS A 68 1.85 6.15 -5.36
N GLU A 69 2.31 7.17 -6.06
CA GLU A 69 3.31 8.13 -5.58
C GLU A 69 2.83 9.55 -5.89
N TRP A 70 2.88 10.43 -4.89
CA TRP A 70 2.50 11.83 -5.07
C TRP A 70 3.74 12.70 -5.09
N THR A 71 3.91 13.39 -6.21
CA THR A 71 4.99 14.35 -6.44
C THR A 71 4.43 15.74 -6.72
N GLY A 72 5.29 16.73 -6.94
CA GLY A 72 4.86 18.08 -7.33
C GLY A 72 4.01 18.13 -8.62
N ASP A 73 4.09 17.08 -9.46
CA ASP A 73 3.32 16.96 -10.70
C ASP A 73 1.99 16.19 -10.53
N GLY A 74 1.66 15.81 -9.29
CA GLY A 74 0.46 15.05 -8.95
C GLY A 74 0.74 13.56 -8.66
N GLU A 75 -0.32 12.77 -8.73
CA GLU A 75 -0.29 11.32 -8.50
C GLU A 75 0.23 10.57 -9.72
N GLN A 76 1.19 9.67 -9.50
CA GLN A 76 1.63 8.69 -10.49
C GLN A 76 1.22 7.30 -10.01
N ILE A 77 0.50 6.57 -10.87
CA ILE A 77 0.05 5.21 -10.61
C ILE A 77 0.81 4.26 -11.53
N SER A 78 1.47 3.26 -10.97
CA SER A 78 2.17 2.21 -11.71
C SER A 78 1.77 0.83 -11.19
N GLY A 79 1.89 -0.17 -12.08
CA GLY A 79 1.66 -1.56 -11.72
C GLY A 79 2.82 -2.15 -10.95
N LEU A 80 2.51 -3.05 -10.03
CA LEU A 80 3.49 -3.82 -9.26
C LEU A 80 3.35 -5.31 -9.55
N GLU A 81 4.47 -6.02 -9.63
CA GLU A 81 4.47 -7.48 -9.66
C GLU A 81 4.24 -8.03 -8.25
N PHE A 82 3.15 -8.77 -8.05
CA PHE A 82 2.84 -9.40 -6.78
C PHE A 82 3.29 -10.87 -6.75
N THR A 83 4.33 -11.14 -5.97
CA THR A 83 4.78 -12.51 -5.66
C THR A 83 4.07 -13.03 -4.42
N ASP A 84 4.21 -12.29 -3.31
CA ASP A 84 3.60 -12.58 -2.02
C ASP A 84 3.56 -11.30 -1.17
N LEU A 85 2.78 -11.34 -0.08
CA LEU A 85 2.58 -10.19 0.81
C LEU A 85 3.86 -9.74 1.51
N GLU A 86 4.75 -10.67 1.86
CA GLU A 86 6.00 -10.37 2.58
C GLU A 86 6.96 -9.58 1.68
N THR A 87 7.15 -10.03 0.44
CA THR A 87 7.97 -9.36 -0.58
C THR A 87 7.42 -7.98 -0.90
N HIS A 88 6.10 -7.85 -1.04
CA HIS A 88 5.44 -6.57 -1.27
C HIS A 88 5.64 -5.59 -0.11
N LEU A 89 5.48 -6.08 1.13
CA LEU A 89 5.70 -5.26 2.32
C LEU A 89 7.18 -4.85 2.45
N ALA A 90 8.11 -5.75 2.12
CA ALA A 90 9.54 -5.43 2.11
C ALA A 90 9.86 -4.34 1.09
N GLN A 91 9.32 -4.42 -0.13
CA GLN A 91 9.50 -3.37 -1.14
C GLN A 91 8.95 -2.03 -0.66
N PHE A 92 7.73 -2.00 -0.12
CA PHE A 92 7.14 -0.77 0.43
C PHE A 92 8.02 -0.15 1.54
N ARG A 93 8.58 -0.98 2.43
CA ARG A 93 9.46 -0.51 3.52
C ARG A 93 10.78 0.06 3.01
N THR A 94 11.34 -0.53 1.95
CA THR A 94 12.54 0.00 1.29
C THR A 94 12.26 1.40 0.74
N GLU A 95 11.18 1.57 -0.03
CA GLU A 95 10.83 2.88 -0.61
C GLU A 95 10.44 3.92 0.46
N LEU A 96 9.75 3.50 1.52
CA LEU A 96 9.51 4.35 2.69
C LEU A 96 10.80 4.86 3.32
N THR A 97 11.87 4.06 3.30
CA THR A 97 13.18 4.45 3.82
C THR A 97 13.90 5.40 2.87
N GLU A 98 13.68 5.30 1.56
CA GLU A 98 14.28 6.18 0.56
C GLU A 98 13.59 7.55 0.48
N LEU A 99 12.30 7.61 0.78
CA LEU A 99 11.50 8.84 0.82
C LEU A 99 11.68 9.65 2.12
N ARG A 100 12.40 9.12 3.10
CA ARG A 100 12.57 9.72 4.44
C ARG A 100 14.03 10.03 4.74
#